data_AF-A0A354XJ05-F1
#
_entry.id   AF-A0A354XJ05-F1
#
_cell.length_a   1.000
_cell.length_b   1.000
_cell.length_c   1.000
_cell.angle_alpha   90.00
_cell.angle_beta   90.00
_cell.angle_gamma   90.00
#
_symmetry.space_group_name_H-M   'P 1'
#
loop_
_entity.id
_entity.type
_entity.pdbx_description
1 polymer ?
#
loop_
_entity_poly.entity_id
_entity_poly.type
_entity_poly.pdbx_seq_one_letter_code
_entity_poly.pdbx_strand_id
1 'polypeptide(L)'
;GLICTLLYIFTYLGWFFIPGTNMLANTPDNWILGISPLSFGAVGALINFAVAFVVSNATDAPPQEIQDLVESVRYPKGAGAAVDH
;
A
#
# COMPACT_ATOMS: atom_id res chain seq x y z
N GLY A 1 4.73 -4.62 1.91
CA GLY A 1 5.09 -3.26 1.44
C GLY A 1 5.55 -2.36 2.57
N LEU A 2 4.71 -2.07 3.57
CA LEU A 2 5.01 -1.10 4.63
C LEU A 2 6.37 -1.34 5.32
N ILE A 3 6.66 -2.58 5.73
CA ILE A 3 7.93 -2.92 6.38
C ILE A 3 9.12 -2.60 5.46
N CYS A 4 9.06 -2.99 4.18
CA CYS A 4 10.09 -2.65 3.21
C CYS A 4 10.26 -1.14 3.05
N THR A 5 9.16 -0.39 2.99
CA THR A 5 9.20 1.08 2.89
C THR A 5 9.85 1.71 4.12
N LEU A 6 9.46 1.27 5.32
CA LEU A 6 10.02 1.81 6.57
C LEU A 6 11.50 1.50 6.71
N LEU A 7 11.90 0.26 6.43
CA LEU A 7 13.32 -0.13 6.47
C LEU A 7 14.13 0.73 5.50
N TYR A 8 13.65 0.91 4.26
CA TYR A 8 14.32 1.76 3.28
C TYR A 8 14.47 3.20 3.78
N ILE A 9 13.39 3.82 4.26
CA ILE A 9 13.42 5.20 4.75
C ILE A 9 14.38 5.34 5.94
N PHE A 10 14.29 4.43 6.92
CA PHE A 10 15.13 4.49 8.12
C PHE A 10 16.62 4.26 7.84
N THR A 11 16.95 3.47 6.82
CA THR A 11 18.35 3.31 6.37
C THR A 11 19.00 4.66 6.01
N TYR A 12 18.26 5.62 5.44
CA TYR A 12 18.81 6.91 5.00
C TYR A 12 18.45 8.11 5.89
N LEU A 13 17.25 8.12 6.49
CA LEU A 13 16.76 9.23 7.33
C LEU A 13 16.98 8.98 8.83
N GLY A 14 17.42 7.77 9.20
CA GLY A 14 17.60 7.35 10.58
C GLY A 14 16.39 6.63 11.14
N TRP A 15 16.66 5.77 12.13
CA TRP A 15 15.64 5.07 12.89
C TRP A 15 14.78 6.06 13.66
N PHE A 16 13.46 6.00 13.43
CA PHE A 16 12.51 6.95 14.00
C PHE A 16 12.88 8.43 13.72
N PHE A 17 13.58 8.70 12.63
CA PHE A 17 14.07 10.03 12.24
C PHE A 17 15.04 10.66 13.24
N ILE A 18 15.70 9.86 14.07
CA ILE A 18 16.74 10.33 15.00
C ILE A 18 18.02 10.59 14.19
N PRO A 19 18.53 11.84 14.14
CA PRO A 19 19.75 12.16 13.42
C PRO A 19 20.95 11.31 13.91
N GLY A 20 21.77 10.83 12.98
CA GLY A 20 22.95 10.02 13.28
C GLY A 20 22.69 8.52 13.48
N THR A 21 21.43 8.08 13.39
CA THR A 21 21.06 6.65 13.40
C THR A 21 20.87 6.06 12.00
N ASN A 22 21.07 6.87 10.96
CA ASN A 22 21.03 6.41 9.57
C ASN A 22 22.22 5.50 9.28
N MET A 23 22.00 4.46 8.48
CA MET A 23 23.03 3.48 8.14
C MET A 23 23.83 3.91 6.91
N LEU A 24 23.17 4.58 5.95
CA LEU A 24 23.79 5.12 4.74
C LEU A 24 23.58 6.64 4.68
N ALA A 25 24.47 7.33 3.99
CA ALA A 25 24.27 8.75 3.71
C ALA A 25 23.15 8.93 2.69
N ASN A 26 22.25 9.88 2.93
CA ASN A 26 21.15 10.20 2.03
C ASN A 26 21.63 11.04 0.83
N THR A 27 22.43 10.41 -0.04
CA THR A 27 22.95 11.01 -1.27
C THR A 27 22.59 10.14 -2.48
N PRO A 28 22.42 10.72 -3.67
CA PRO A 28 22.06 9.97 -4.89
C PRO A 28 22.97 8.77 -5.17
N ASP A 29 24.27 8.89 -4.89
CA ASP A 29 25.26 7.82 -5.09
C ASP A 29 25.02 6.58 -4.22
N ASN A 30 24.37 6.76 -3.06
CA ASN A 30 24.07 5.69 -2.13
C ASN A 30 22.65 5.14 -2.29
N TRP A 31 21.79 5.78 -3.06
CA TRP A 31 20.42 5.32 -3.26
C TRP A 31 20.40 4.01 -4.04
N ILE A 32 19.86 2.98 -3.42
CA ILE A 32 19.61 1.69 -4.07
C ILE A 32 18.62 1.92 -5.23
N LEU A 33 19.01 1.45 -6.43
CA LEU A 33 18.25 1.63 -7.67
C LEU A 33 18.01 3.11 -8.06
N GLY A 34 18.75 4.06 -7.48
CA GLY A 34 18.59 5.49 -7.74
C GLY A 34 17.30 6.09 -7.18
N ILE A 35 16.61 5.40 -6.28
CA ILE A 35 15.32 5.83 -5.75
C ILE A 35 15.53 6.60 -4.44
N SER A 36 15.13 7.88 -4.44
CA SER A 36 15.11 8.69 -3.22
C SER A 36 14.23 8.04 -2.14
N PRO A 37 14.66 8.06 -0.86
CA PRO A 37 13.87 7.53 0.24
C PRO A 37 12.45 8.09 0.32
N LEU A 38 12.26 9.36 -0.05
CA LEU A 38 10.95 10.02 -0.06
C LEU A 38 10.00 9.47 -1.13
N SER A 39 10.54 8.90 -2.20
CA SER A 39 9.77 8.35 -3.33
C SER A 39 9.60 6.83 -3.28
N PHE A 40 10.21 6.15 -2.30
CA PHE A 40 10.18 4.68 -2.19
C PHE A 40 8.78 4.12 -1.85
N GLY A 41 7.81 4.98 -1.48
CA GLY A 41 6.42 4.61 -1.27
C GLY A 41 5.79 3.89 -2.47
N ALA A 42 6.15 4.26 -3.70
CA ALA A 42 5.65 3.60 -4.91
C ALA A 42 6.09 2.13 -5.00
N VAL A 43 7.36 1.83 -4.67
CA VAL A 43 7.88 0.45 -4.61
C VAL A 43 7.17 -0.33 -3.49
N GLY A 44 6.97 0.31 -2.34
CA GLY A 44 6.19 -0.28 -1.24
C GLY A 44 4.76 -0.65 -1.62
N ALA A 45 4.09 0.22 -2.39
CA ALA A 45 2.76 -0.02 -2.91
C ALA A 45 2.76 -1.19 -3.89
N LEU A 46 3.70 -1.24 -4.84
CA LEU A 46 3.85 -2.37 -5.77
C LEU A 46 4.00 -3.70 -5.01
N ILE A 47 4.83 -3.74 -3.97
CA ILE A 47 4.97 -4.93 -3.12
C ILE A 47 3.64 -5.28 -2.43
N ASN A 48 2.90 -4.29 -1.90
CA ASN A 48 1.59 -4.55 -1.28
C ASN A 48 0.59 -5.13 -2.28
N PHE A 49 0.50 -4.55 -3.49
CA PHE A 49 -0.38 -5.06 -4.54
C PHE A 49 0.01 -6.47 -4.95
N ALA A 50 1.30 -6.73 -5.19
CA ALA A 50 1.79 -8.06 -5.52
C ALA A 50 1.40 -9.09 -4.45
N VAL A 51 1.63 -8.78 -3.16
CA VAL A 51 1.23 -9.65 -2.05
C VAL A 51 -0.29 -9.82 -2.01
N ALA A 52 -1.07 -8.76 -2.18
CA ALA A 52 -2.53 -8.83 -2.19
C ALA A 52 -3.05 -9.75 -3.31
N PHE A 53 -2.52 -9.63 -4.53
CA PHE A 53 -2.90 -10.51 -5.64
C PHE A 53 -2.48 -11.95 -5.40
N VAL A 54 -1.29 -12.20 -4.86
CA VAL A 54 -0.82 -13.55 -4.54
C VAL A 54 -1.72 -14.19 -3.48
N VAL A 55 -1.98 -13.49 -2.38
CA VAL A 55 -2.82 -14.00 -1.30
C VAL A 55 -4.27 -14.19 -1.77
N SER A 56 -4.82 -13.24 -2.53
CA SER A 56 -6.18 -13.33 -3.06
C SER A 56 -6.36 -14.49 -4.02
N ASN A 57 -5.34 -14.84 -4.82
CA ASN A 57 -5.42 -15.99 -5.72
C ASN A 57 -5.12 -17.33 -5.03
N ALA A 58 -4.40 -17.30 -3.91
CA ALA A 58 -4.05 -18.49 -3.12
C ALA A 58 -5.11 -18.85 -2.07
N THR A 59 -6.15 -18.03 -1.90
CA THR A 59 -7.22 -18.22 -0.91
C THR A 59 -8.55 -18.46 -1.62
N ASP A 60 -9.45 -19.23 -1.00
CA ASP A 60 -10.80 -19.44 -1.51
C ASP A 60 -11.57 -18.11 -1.66
N ALA A 61 -12.49 -18.09 -2.62
CA ALA A 61 -13.37 -16.95 -2.80
C ALA A 61 -14.24 -16.71 -1.55
N PRO A 62 -14.54 -15.44 -1.18
CA PRO A 62 -15.46 -15.14 -0.08
C PRO A 62 -16.84 -15.81 -0.30
N PRO A 63 -17.55 -16.22 0.76
CA PRO A 63 -18.90 -16.80 0.62
C PRO A 63 -19.89 -15.86 -0.09
N GLN A 64 -20.86 -16.43 -0.82
CA GLN A 64 -21.81 -15.66 -1.65
C GLN A 64 -22.56 -14.58 -0.86
N GLU A 65 -23.04 -14.89 0.34
CA GLU A 65 -23.74 -13.92 1.20
C GLU A 65 -22.90 -12.67 1.51
N ILE A 66 -21.57 -12.82 1.65
CA ILE A 66 -20.65 -11.70 1.88
C ILE A 66 -20.45 -10.89 0.60
N GLN A 67 -20.37 -11.56 -0.55
CA GLN A 67 -20.29 -10.88 -1.84
C GLN A 67 -21.54 -10.04 -2.11
N ASP A 68 -22.73 -10.61 -1.87
CA ASP A 68 -24.02 -9.94 -2.00
C ASP A 68 -24.14 -8.74 -1.05
N LEU A 69 -23.64 -8.86 0.18
CA LEU A 69 -23.58 -7.76 1.14
C LEU A 69 -22.70 -6.61 0.61
N VAL A 70 -21.50 -6.91 0.14
CA VAL A 70 -20.57 -5.89 -0.40
C VAL A 70 -21.16 -5.23 -1.64
N GLU A 71 -21.81 -5.99 -2.52
CA GLU A 71 -22.45 -5.47 -3.71
C GLU A 71 -23.64 -4.55 -3.36
N SER A 72 -24.43 -4.91 -2.35
CA SER A 72 -25.53 -4.06 -1.86
C SER A 72 -25.05 -2.72 -1.27
N VAL A 73 -23.86 -2.68 -0.69
CA VAL A 73 -23.22 -1.44 -0.21
C VAL A 73 -22.63 -0.65 -1.37
N ARG A 74 -22.00 -1.32 -2.34
CA ARG A 74 -21.40 -0.70 -3.53
C ARG A 74 -22.44 -0.06 -4.45
N TYR A 75 -23.58 -0.72 -4.60
CA TYR A 75 -24.73 -0.29 -5.39
C TYR A 75 -25.97 -0.25 -4.49
N PRO A 76 -26.13 0.81 -3.67
CA PRO A 76 -27.24 0.91 -2.74
C PRO A 76 -28.57 0.86 -3.48
N LYS A 77 -29.36 -0.18 -3.20
CA LYS A 77 -30.72 -0.35 -3.74
C LYS A 77 -31.55 0.89 -3.36
N GLY A 78 -31.86 1.74 -4.34
CA GLY A 78 -32.67 2.95 -4.17
C GLY A 78 -31.96 4.29 -4.37
N ALA A 79 -30.63 4.34 -4.47
CA ALA A 79 -29.91 5.62 -4.67
C ALA A 79 -30.04 6.21 -6.10
N GLY A 80 -30.62 5.45 -7.04
CA GLY A 80 -30.93 5.91 -8.40
C GLY A 80 -32.36 6.44 -8.60
N ALA A 81 -33.21 6.40 -7.57
CA ALA A 81 -34.59 6.85 -7.65
C ALA A 81 -34.80 8.13 -6.83
N ALA A 82 -34.06 9.19 -7.16
CA ALA A 82 -34.55 10.53 -6.89
C ALA A 82 -35.64 10.81 -7.93
N VAL A 83 -36.89 10.68 -7.50
CA VAL A 83 -38.05 11.13 -8.27
C VAL A 83 -37.93 12.64 -8.46
N ASP A 84 -37.99 13.06 -9.73
CA ASP A 84 -38.08 14.46 -10.15
C ASP A 84 -39.29 15.14 -9.48
N HIS A 85 -39.14 16.40 -9.08
CA HIS A 85 -40.20 17.24 -8.51
C HIS A 85 -40.35 18.52 -9.33
#